data_AF-A0A328F7K7-F1
#
_entry.id   AF-A0A328F7K7-F1
#
_cell.length_a   1.000
_cell.length_b   1.000
_cell.length_c   1.000
_cell.angle_alpha   90.00
_cell.angle_beta   90.00
_cell.angle_gamma   90.00
#
_symmetry.space_group_name_H-M   'P 1'
#
loop_
_entity.id
_entity.type
_entity.pdbx_description
1 polymer ?
#
loop_
_entity_poly.entity_id
_entity_poly.type
_entity_poly.pdbx_seq_one_letter_code
_entity_poly.pdbx_strand_id
1 'polypeptide(L)'
;MIAKIKGDTGNLTDSSSKLADVSERLSSAAEEISGRADAVTSASKKMSLNMDSMSAAMEQAADNINMISAAFEKINPTISQISHNTEKARDITIKAVGQTEYASKQMGELGTAAKEIFTVVETITEISSQVNLLALNVSIEVARAGEADKGFAVVANEIKELANQTADASSQFKKRVAGIQQSTEGTTAEIISITKVVEDINEIVSTIAAALQKNLHLSNFSSKLRVALTH
;
A
#
# COMPACT_ATOMS: atom_id res chain seq x y z
N MET A 1 37.80 109.60 30.68
CA MET A 1 38.47 108.82 29.61
C MET A 1 39.07 107.52 30.15
N ILE A 2 39.98 107.57 31.14
CA ILE A 2 40.63 106.36 31.73
C ILE A 2 39.61 105.36 32.33
N ALA A 3 38.60 105.83 33.07
CA ALA A 3 37.57 104.94 33.63
C ALA A 3 36.73 104.22 32.55
N LYS A 4 36.47 104.87 31.41
CA LYS A 4 35.77 104.28 30.26
C LYS A 4 36.65 103.22 29.57
N ILE A 5 37.92 103.53 29.33
CA ILE A 5 38.91 102.58 28.80
C ILE A 5 39.07 101.36 29.72
N LYS A 6 39.06 101.55 31.05
CA LYS A 6 39.08 100.45 32.02
C LYS A 6 37.81 99.57 31.94
N GLY A 7 36.64 100.16 31.73
CA GLY A 7 35.39 99.41 31.50
C GLY A 7 35.39 98.65 30.17
N ASP A 8 35.83 99.31 29.10
CA ASP A 8 35.91 98.72 27.75
C ASP A 8 36.93 97.56 27.69
N THR A 9 38.07 97.70 28.38
CA THR A 9 39.07 96.61 28.51
C THR A 9 38.56 95.46 29.36
N GLY A 10 37.82 95.71 30.44
CA GLY A 10 37.15 94.66 31.22
C GLY A 10 36.14 93.87 30.38
N ASN A 11 35.29 94.56 29.62
CA ASN A 11 34.33 93.93 28.71
C ASN A 11 35.02 93.11 27.60
N LEU A 12 36.17 93.59 27.09
CA LEU A 12 36.97 92.88 26.12
C LEU A 12 37.59 91.60 26.72
N THR A 13 38.12 91.67 27.94
CA THR A 13 38.64 90.49 28.66
C THR A 13 37.54 89.45 28.89
N ASP A 14 36.36 89.87 29.34
CA ASP A 14 35.21 88.97 29.54
C ASP A 14 34.76 88.32 28.23
N SER A 15 34.70 89.10 27.14
CA SER A 15 34.32 88.59 25.82
C SER A 15 35.36 87.61 25.28
N SER A 16 36.65 87.90 25.46
CA SER A 16 37.74 87.01 25.07
C SER A 16 37.72 85.70 25.86
N SER A 17 37.41 85.75 27.17
CA SER A 17 37.28 84.56 28.00
C SER A 17 36.10 83.69 27.58
N LYS A 18 34.95 84.30 27.26
CA LYS A 18 33.78 83.58 26.73
C LYS A 18 34.07 82.96 25.36
N LEU A 19 34.82 83.65 24.51
CA LEU A 19 35.22 83.13 23.21
C LEU A 19 36.13 81.90 23.37
N ALA A 20 37.08 81.93 24.31
CA ALA A 20 37.92 80.79 24.62
C ALA A 20 37.12 79.56 25.09
N ASP A 21 36.16 79.74 26.01
CA ASP A 21 35.26 78.66 26.45
C ASP A 21 34.42 78.08 25.30
N VAL A 22 33.87 78.95 24.44
CA VAL A 22 33.11 78.51 23.26
C VAL A 22 34.00 77.75 22.27
N SER A 23 35.23 78.21 22.04
CA SER A 23 36.18 77.52 21.16
C SER A 23 36.60 76.16 21.72
N GLU A 24 36.84 76.04 23.02
CA GLU A 24 37.16 74.76 23.67
C GLU A 24 35.99 73.78 23.55
N ARG A 25 34.77 74.22 23.87
CA ARG A 25 33.55 73.42 23.70
C ARG A 25 33.30 73.01 22.25
N LEU A 26 33.59 73.89 21.29
CA LEU A 26 33.48 73.58 19.86
C LEU A 26 34.52 72.53 19.44
N SER A 27 35.74 72.60 19.95
CA SER A 27 36.79 71.60 19.71
C SER A 27 36.37 70.23 20.23
N SER A 28 35.88 70.15 21.47
CA SER A 28 35.37 68.89 22.04
C SER A 28 34.17 68.34 21.26
N ALA A 29 33.24 69.20 20.84
CA ALA A 29 32.10 68.78 20.02
C ALA A 29 32.55 68.25 18.64
N ALA A 30 33.57 68.85 18.03
CA ALA A 30 34.12 68.39 16.76
C ALA A 30 34.79 67.02 16.89
N GLU A 31 35.54 66.77 17.97
CA GLU A 31 36.12 65.46 18.27
C GLU A 31 35.04 64.39 18.47
N GLU A 32 33.97 64.70 19.21
CA GLU A 32 32.85 63.77 19.40
C GLU A 32 32.14 63.46 18.08
N ILE A 33 31.90 64.47 17.24
CA ILE A 33 31.32 64.30 15.91
C ILE A 33 32.21 63.41 15.03
N SER A 34 33.54 63.61 15.06
CA SER A 34 34.49 62.77 14.33
C SER A 34 34.40 61.30 14.76
N GLY A 35 34.39 61.04 16.07
CA GLY A 35 34.26 59.68 16.60
C GLY A 35 32.92 59.03 16.23
N ARG A 36 31.83 59.80 16.24
CA ARG A 36 30.51 59.32 15.76
C ARG A 36 30.51 59.02 14.26
N ALA A 37 31.17 59.86 13.45
CA ALA A 37 31.28 59.65 12.00
C ALA A 37 32.08 58.37 11.66
N ASP A 38 33.15 58.09 12.41
CA ASP A 38 33.92 56.85 12.28
C ASP A 38 33.10 55.61 12.67
N ALA A 39 32.29 55.72 13.74
CA ALA A 39 31.38 54.66 14.15
C ALA A 39 30.31 54.38 13.07
N VAL A 40 29.72 55.42 12.48
CA VAL A 40 28.76 55.30 11.37
C VAL A 40 29.43 54.65 10.15
N THR A 41 30.64 55.07 9.80
CA THR A 41 31.40 54.49 8.66
C THR A 41 31.66 53.00 8.89
N SER A 42 32.06 52.63 10.10
CA SER A 42 32.28 51.23 10.48
C SER A 42 30.99 50.40 10.46
N ALA A 43 29.88 50.95 10.94
CA ALA A 43 28.57 50.30 10.90
C ALA A 43 28.08 50.09 9.47
N SER A 44 28.21 51.10 8.61
CA SER A 44 27.85 51.02 7.19
C SER A 44 28.69 49.96 6.45
N LYS A 45 29.99 49.86 6.75
CA LYS A 45 30.86 48.82 6.16
C LYS A 45 30.42 47.41 6.59
N LYS A 46 30.08 47.21 7.87
CA LYS A 46 29.52 45.93 8.36
C LYS A 46 28.17 45.62 7.70
N MET A 47 27.31 46.62 7.53
CA MET A 47 26.03 46.45 6.84
C MET A 47 26.23 45.99 5.40
N SER A 48 27.19 46.58 4.67
CA SER A 48 27.51 46.15 3.29
C SER A 48 27.95 44.69 3.23
N LEU A 49 28.86 44.27 4.12
CA LEU A 49 29.31 42.87 4.17
C LEU A 49 28.17 41.89 4.51
N ASN A 50 27.25 42.30 5.39
CA ASN A 50 26.07 41.51 5.70
C ASN A 50 25.12 41.43 4.50
N MET A 51 24.97 42.50 3.72
CA MET A 51 24.17 42.49 2.50
C MET A 51 24.77 41.58 1.43
N ASP A 52 26.09 41.56 1.27
CA ASP A 52 26.78 40.64 0.35
C ASP A 52 26.52 39.18 0.76
N SER A 53 26.64 38.88 2.05
CA SER A 53 26.37 37.54 2.60
C SER A 53 24.90 37.14 2.43
N MET A 54 23.98 38.07 2.62
CA MET A 54 22.55 37.87 2.40
C MET A 54 22.23 37.62 0.93
N SER A 55 22.86 38.35 0.00
CA SER A 55 22.72 38.12 -1.44
C SER A 55 23.17 36.71 -1.83
N ALA A 56 24.32 36.27 -1.34
CA ALA A 56 24.82 34.91 -1.60
C ALA A 56 23.87 33.83 -1.03
N ALA A 57 23.34 34.04 0.18
CA ALA A 57 22.35 33.13 0.76
C ALA A 57 21.04 33.09 -0.03
N MET A 58 20.61 34.23 -0.57
CA MET A 58 19.41 34.32 -1.43
C MET A 58 19.61 33.63 -2.78
N GLU A 59 20.78 33.74 -3.40
CA GLU A 59 21.13 33.00 -4.62
C GLU A 59 21.07 31.49 -4.37
N GLN A 60 21.69 31.01 -3.29
CA GLN A 60 21.63 29.60 -2.92
C GLN A 60 20.19 29.12 -2.62
N ALA A 61 19.37 29.98 -1.99
CA ALA A 61 17.96 29.67 -1.76
C ALA A 61 17.19 29.56 -3.09
N ALA A 62 17.43 30.46 -4.04
CA ALA A 62 16.81 30.41 -5.37
C ALA A 62 17.19 29.12 -6.11
N ASP A 63 18.46 28.73 -6.08
CA ASP A 63 18.92 27.46 -6.66
C ASP A 63 18.25 26.24 -6.02
N ASN A 64 18.11 26.23 -4.69
CA ASN A 64 17.40 25.17 -3.98
C ASN A 64 15.92 25.08 -4.39
N ILE A 65 15.23 26.22 -4.54
CA ILE A 65 13.84 26.23 -4.97
C ILE A 65 13.71 25.75 -6.43
N ASN A 66 14.64 26.12 -7.31
CA ASN A 66 14.70 25.63 -8.68
C ASN A 66 14.87 24.09 -8.73
N MET A 67 15.77 23.53 -7.92
CA MET A 67 15.92 22.08 -7.79
C MET A 67 14.64 21.40 -7.30
N ILE A 68 13.97 21.98 -6.31
CA ILE A 68 12.69 21.47 -5.80
C ILE A 68 11.62 21.50 -6.90
N SER A 69 11.53 22.59 -7.67
CA SER A 69 10.58 22.71 -8.79
C SER A 69 10.81 21.64 -9.85
N ALA A 70 12.06 21.40 -10.23
CA ALA A 70 12.42 20.34 -11.19
C ALA A 70 12.07 18.93 -10.67
N ALA A 71 12.20 18.68 -9.36
CA ALA A 71 11.75 17.43 -8.75
C ALA A 71 10.22 17.27 -8.82
N PHE A 72 9.47 18.34 -8.57
CA PHE A 72 8.01 18.33 -8.69
C PHE A 72 7.51 18.10 -10.12
N GLU A 73 8.19 18.62 -11.15
CA GLU A 73 7.85 18.32 -12.55
C GLU A 73 7.92 16.82 -12.86
N LYS A 74 8.82 16.08 -12.20
CA LYS A 74 8.93 14.62 -12.34
C LYS A 74 7.88 13.84 -11.53
N ILE A 75 7.35 14.42 -10.46
CA ILE A 75 6.36 13.74 -9.59
C ILE A 75 5.01 13.56 -10.29
N ASN A 76 4.53 14.57 -11.03
CA ASN A 76 3.23 14.52 -11.72
C ASN A 76 3.07 13.33 -12.69
N PRO A 77 3.99 13.07 -13.64
CA PRO A 77 3.87 11.90 -14.52
C PRO A 77 3.95 10.58 -13.74
N THR A 78 4.78 10.51 -12.69
CA THR A 78 4.85 9.33 -11.82
C THR A 78 3.54 9.08 -11.07
N ILE A 79 2.91 10.11 -10.50
CA ILE A 79 1.60 9.99 -9.85
C ILE A 79 0.54 9.50 -10.84
N SER A 80 0.53 10.07 -12.06
CA SER A 80 -0.41 9.65 -13.12
C SER A 80 -0.22 8.16 -13.48
N GLN A 81 1.03 7.72 -13.64
CA GLN A 81 1.35 6.33 -13.90
C GLN A 81 0.96 5.40 -12.74
N ILE A 82 1.20 5.80 -11.48
CA ILE A 82 0.78 5.03 -10.30
C ILE A 82 -0.76 4.96 -10.24
N SER A 83 -1.47 6.04 -10.55
CA SER A 83 -2.93 6.05 -10.62
C SER A 83 -3.46 5.07 -11.65
N HIS A 84 -2.90 5.08 -12.86
CA HIS A 84 -3.27 4.13 -13.91
C HIS A 84 -2.99 2.67 -13.51
N ASN A 85 -1.82 2.41 -12.91
CA ASN A 85 -1.48 1.08 -12.42
C ASN A 85 -2.39 0.62 -11.27
N THR A 86 -2.80 1.53 -10.40
CA THR A 86 -3.72 1.25 -9.29
C THR A 86 -5.12 0.90 -9.80
N GLU A 87 -5.62 1.63 -10.80
CA GLU A 87 -6.89 1.31 -11.47
C GLU A 87 -6.82 -0.06 -12.16
N LYS A 88 -5.72 -0.34 -12.87
CA LYS A 88 -5.50 -1.66 -13.48
C LYS A 88 -5.43 -2.78 -12.43
N ALA A 89 -4.77 -2.54 -11.29
CA ALA A 89 -4.72 -3.51 -10.19
C ALA A 89 -6.11 -3.78 -9.61
N ARG A 90 -6.96 -2.74 -9.49
CA ARG A 90 -8.36 -2.88 -9.07
C ARG A 90 -9.14 -3.77 -10.02
N ASP A 91 -9.04 -3.54 -11.32
CA ASP A 91 -9.72 -4.35 -12.34
C ASP A 91 -9.28 -5.82 -12.32
N ILE A 92 -7.98 -6.07 -12.15
CA ILE A 92 -7.43 -7.43 -12.01
C ILE A 92 -7.98 -8.10 -10.75
N THR A 93 -8.06 -7.37 -9.65
CA THR A 93 -8.56 -7.89 -8.36
C THR A 93 -10.04 -8.27 -8.46
N ILE A 94 -10.88 -7.43 -9.08
CA ILE A 94 -12.30 -7.73 -9.32
C ILE A 94 -12.45 -9.00 -10.18
N LYS A 95 -11.63 -9.14 -11.22
CA LYS A 95 -11.62 -10.36 -12.05
C LYS A 95 -11.20 -11.59 -11.26
N ALA A 96 -10.20 -11.46 -10.38
CA ALA A 96 -9.73 -12.55 -9.54
C ALA A 96 -10.82 -13.01 -8.56
N VAL A 97 -11.58 -12.09 -7.93
CA VAL A 97 -12.74 -12.44 -7.10
C VAL A 97 -13.72 -13.30 -7.89
N GLY A 98 -14.16 -12.83 -9.06
CA GLY A 98 -15.10 -13.59 -9.90
C GLY A 98 -14.57 -14.96 -10.33
N GLN A 99 -13.26 -15.08 -10.59
CA GLN A 99 -12.63 -16.38 -10.88
C GLN A 99 -12.63 -17.32 -9.67
N THR A 100 -12.35 -16.82 -8.46
CA THR A 100 -12.40 -17.62 -7.24
C THR A 100 -13.82 -18.08 -6.90
N GLU A 101 -14.82 -17.22 -7.07
CA GLU A 101 -16.24 -17.57 -6.90
C GLU A 101 -16.67 -18.66 -7.88
N TYR A 102 -16.29 -18.52 -9.15
CA TYR A 102 -16.56 -19.54 -10.17
C TYR A 102 -15.90 -20.87 -9.84
N ALA A 103 -14.62 -20.86 -9.43
CA ALA A 103 -13.92 -22.08 -9.01
C ALA A 103 -14.57 -22.74 -7.79
N SER A 104 -14.99 -21.94 -6.79
CA SER A 104 -15.71 -22.43 -5.61
C SER A 104 -17.01 -23.12 -5.99
N LYS A 105 -17.79 -22.53 -6.91
CA LYS A 105 -19.02 -23.14 -7.44
C LYS A 105 -18.75 -24.48 -8.12
N GLN A 106 -17.71 -24.57 -8.96
CA GLN A 106 -17.34 -25.81 -9.64
C GLN A 106 -16.91 -26.90 -8.65
N MET A 107 -16.19 -26.55 -7.58
CA MET A 107 -15.87 -27.51 -6.51
C MET A 107 -17.13 -27.96 -5.75
N GLY A 108 -18.10 -27.07 -5.51
CA GLY A 108 -19.38 -27.44 -4.91
C GLY A 108 -20.18 -28.42 -5.77
N GLU A 109 -20.21 -28.22 -7.09
CA GLU A 109 -20.83 -29.14 -8.06
C GLU A 109 -20.12 -30.51 -8.06
N LEU A 110 -18.78 -30.53 -8.07
CA LEU A 110 -18.01 -31.78 -7.95
C LEU A 110 -18.25 -32.52 -6.63
N GLY A 111 -18.34 -31.79 -5.51
CA GLY A 111 -18.62 -32.37 -4.21
C GLY A 111 -20.01 -33.00 -4.14
N THR A 112 -21.00 -32.37 -4.80
CA THR A 112 -22.35 -32.92 -4.94
C THR A 112 -22.36 -34.18 -5.80
N ALA A 113 -21.71 -34.14 -6.97
CA ALA A 113 -21.60 -35.30 -7.86
C ALA A 113 -20.87 -36.48 -7.17
N ALA A 114 -19.81 -36.21 -6.40
CA ALA A 114 -19.10 -37.24 -5.63
C ALA A 114 -20.02 -37.91 -4.59
N LYS A 115 -20.87 -37.14 -3.90
CA LYS A 115 -21.88 -37.68 -2.96
C LYS A 115 -22.93 -38.54 -3.67
N GLU A 116 -23.42 -38.12 -4.83
CA GLU A 116 -24.37 -38.90 -5.62
C GLU A 116 -23.75 -40.24 -6.07
N ILE A 117 -22.50 -40.22 -6.56
CA ILE A 117 -21.77 -41.43 -6.90
C ILE A 117 -21.59 -42.33 -5.68
N PHE A 118 -21.28 -41.76 -4.51
CA PHE A 118 -21.13 -42.54 -3.27
C PHE A 118 -22.40 -43.32 -2.93
N THR A 119 -23.57 -42.68 -3.01
CA THR A 119 -24.88 -43.32 -2.79
C THR A 119 -25.12 -44.45 -3.79
N VAL A 120 -24.81 -44.24 -5.09
CA VAL A 120 -24.96 -45.29 -6.11
C VAL A 120 -24.06 -46.50 -5.81
N VAL A 121 -22.80 -46.27 -5.43
CA VAL A 121 -21.87 -47.36 -5.10
C VAL A 121 -22.33 -48.11 -3.85
N GLU A 122 -22.94 -47.43 -2.88
CA GLU A 122 -23.56 -48.07 -1.73
C GLU A 122 -24.72 -48.97 -2.11
N THR A 123 -25.63 -48.50 -2.98
CA THR A 123 -26.72 -49.32 -3.51
C THR A 123 -26.20 -50.53 -4.28
N ILE A 124 -25.14 -50.38 -5.10
CA ILE A 124 -24.52 -51.51 -5.80
C ILE A 124 -23.97 -52.54 -4.80
N THR A 125 -23.33 -52.08 -3.73
CA THR A 125 -22.79 -52.95 -2.66
C THR A 125 -23.90 -53.75 -1.98
N GLU A 126 -25.04 -53.11 -1.69
CA GLU A 126 -26.22 -53.79 -1.14
C GLU A 126 -26.81 -54.81 -2.11
N ILE A 127 -26.96 -54.45 -3.39
CA ILE A 127 -27.45 -55.37 -4.43
C ILE A 127 -26.52 -56.58 -4.57
N SER A 128 -25.20 -56.38 -4.62
CA SER A 128 -24.24 -57.48 -4.67
C SER A 128 -24.34 -58.40 -3.46
N SER A 129 -24.56 -57.85 -2.26
CA SER A 129 -24.78 -58.66 -1.05
C SER A 129 -26.06 -59.49 -1.14
N GLN A 130 -27.15 -58.91 -1.64
CA GLN A 130 -28.42 -59.64 -1.86
C GLN A 130 -28.27 -60.73 -2.93
N VAL A 131 -27.59 -60.45 -4.05
CA VAL A 131 -27.32 -61.45 -5.10
C VAL A 131 -26.47 -62.59 -4.56
N ASN A 132 -25.44 -62.29 -3.75
CA ASN A 132 -24.62 -63.30 -3.09
C ASN A 132 -25.44 -64.20 -2.15
N LEU A 133 -26.35 -63.61 -1.36
CA LEU A 133 -27.29 -64.35 -0.52
C LEU A 133 -28.26 -65.22 -1.34
N LEU A 134 -28.76 -64.70 -2.46
CA LEU A 134 -29.64 -65.44 -3.36
C LEU A 134 -28.91 -66.65 -3.97
N ALA A 135 -27.69 -66.44 -4.45
CA ALA A 135 -26.83 -67.49 -5.01
C ALA A 135 -26.46 -68.56 -3.97
N LEU A 136 -26.23 -68.15 -2.72
CA LEU A 136 -26.01 -69.07 -1.61
C LEU A 136 -27.24 -69.95 -1.34
N ASN A 137 -28.44 -69.36 -1.30
CA ASN A 137 -29.68 -70.11 -1.10
C ASN A 137 -29.91 -71.12 -2.24
N VAL A 138 -29.65 -70.74 -3.49
CA VAL A 138 -29.72 -71.67 -4.64
C VAL A 138 -28.68 -72.78 -4.50
N SER A 139 -27.45 -72.46 -4.09
CA SER A 139 -26.39 -73.45 -3.89
C SER A 139 -26.78 -74.50 -2.83
N ILE A 140 -27.46 -74.07 -1.75
CA ILE A 140 -27.98 -74.96 -0.71
C ILE A 140 -29.08 -75.87 -1.25
N GLU A 141 -30.03 -75.32 -2.02
CA GLU A 141 -31.14 -76.09 -2.56
C GLU A 141 -30.67 -77.12 -3.61
N VAL A 142 -29.70 -76.77 -4.44
CA VAL A 142 -29.08 -77.70 -5.40
C VAL A 142 -28.33 -78.82 -4.69
N ALA A 143 -27.61 -78.53 -3.60
CA ALA A 143 -26.97 -79.56 -2.78
C ALA A 143 -27.99 -80.53 -2.17
N ARG A 144 -29.23 -80.08 -1.99
CA ARG A 144 -30.34 -80.85 -1.43
C ARG A 144 -31.07 -81.70 -2.47
N ALA A 145 -31.10 -81.26 -3.73
CA ALA A 145 -31.77 -81.94 -4.86
C ALA A 145 -30.99 -83.15 -5.44
N GLY A 146 -29.71 -83.32 -5.12
CA GLY A 146 -28.91 -84.49 -5.52
C GLY A 146 -28.38 -84.43 -6.96
N GLU A 147 -28.04 -85.59 -7.57
CA GLU A 147 -27.25 -85.68 -8.82
C GLU A 147 -27.90 -85.06 -10.08
N ALA A 148 -29.20 -84.75 -10.05
CA ALA A 148 -29.93 -84.23 -11.20
C ALA A 148 -29.62 -82.77 -11.56
N ASP A 149 -29.05 -81.96 -10.63
CA ASP A 149 -28.89 -80.51 -10.79
C ASP A 149 -27.43 -80.02 -10.79
N LYS A 150 -26.46 -80.88 -11.17
CA LYS A 150 -25.03 -80.50 -11.24
C LYS A 150 -24.76 -79.25 -12.09
N GLY A 151 -25.55 -79.00 -13.15
CA GLY A 151 -25.43 -77.78 -13.97
C GLY A 151 -25.87 -76.51 -13.24
N PHE A 152 -26.93 -76.58 -12.45
CA PHE A 152 -27.39 -75.44 -11.63
C PHE A 152 -26.42 -75.10 -10.50
N ALA A 153 -25.72 -76.10 -9.95
CA ALA A 153 -24.68 -75.89 -8.93
C ALA A 153 -23.53 -75.01 -9.45
N VAL A 154 -23.10 -75.25 -10.69
CA VAL A 154 -22.03 -74.47 -11.33
C VAL A 154 -22.47 -73.03 -11.55
N VAL A 155 -23.69 -72.82 -12.07
CA VAL A 155 -24.24 -71.48 -12.29
C VAL A 155 -24.39 -70.72 -10.96
N ALA A 156 -24.86 -71.38 -9.89
CA ALA A 156 -25.01 -70.74 -8.58
C ALA A 156 -23.66 -70.30 -8.00
N ASN A 157 -22.61 -71.12 -8.14
CA ASN A 157 -21.26 -70.74 -7.73
C ASN A 157 -20.70 -69.59 -8.57
N GLU A 158 -20.90 -69.59 -9.89
CA GLU A 158 -20.45 -68.51 -10.78
C GLU A 158 -21.12 -67.16 -10.43
N ILE A 159 -22.43 -67.17 -10.16
CA ILE A 159 -23.16 -65.98 -9.69
C ILE A 159 -22.59 -65.49 -8.35
N LYS A 160 -22.28 -66.42 -7.43
CA LYS A 160 -21.69 -66.08 -6.12
C LYS A 160 -20.31 -65.43 -6.28
N GLU A 161 -19.47 -65.96 -7.17
CA GLU A 161 -18.14 -65.41 -7.49
C GLU A 161 -18.27 -63.99 -8.07
N LEU A 162 -19.15 -63.80 -9.05
CA LEU A 162 -19.45 -62.49 -9.66
C LEU A 162 -19.97 -61.47 -8.64
N ALA A 163 -20.83 -61.90 -7.71
CA ALA A 163 -21.35 -61.04 -6.66
C ALA A 163 -20.24 -60.57 -5.70
N ASN A 164 -19.32 -61.47 -5.31
CA ASN A 164 -18.15 -61.12 -4.49
C ASN A 164 -17.20 -60.17 -5.23
N GLN A 165 -16.89 -60.44 -6.50
CA GLN A 165 -16.06 -59.55 -7.32
C GLN A 165 -16.68 -58.15 -7.45
N THR A 166 -18.01 -58.08 -7.59
CA THR A 166 -18.73 -56.80 -7.65
C THR A 166 -18.66 -56.05 -6.32
N ALA A 167 -18.84 -56.74 -5.19
CA ALA A 167 -18.72 -56.14 -3.86
C ALA A 167 -17.31 -55.59 -3.60
N ASP A 168 -16.26 -56.34 -3.99
CA ASP A 168 -14.87 -55.90 -3.88
C ASP A 168 -14.57 -54.69 -4.77
N ALA A 169 -15.06 -54.69 -6.02
CA ALA A 169 -14.93 -53.56 -6.92
C ALA A 169 -15.65 -52.31 -6.35
N SER A 170 -16.87 -52.45 -5.86
CA SER A 170 -17.61 -51.36 -5.22
C SER A 170 -16.91 -50.81 -3.98
N SER A 171 -16.29 -51.66 -3.16
CA SER A 171 -15.47 -51.22 -2.02
C SER A 171 -14.28 -50.37 -2.46
N GLN A 172 -13.59 -50.76 -3.55
CA GLN A 172 -12.52 -49.94 -4.13
C GLN A 172 -13.03 -48.61 -4.70
N PHE A 173 -14.20 -48.61 -5.36
CA PHE A 173 -14.83 -47.38 -5.82
C PHE A 173 -15.21 -46.45 -4.67
N LYS A 174 -15.77 -46.96 -3.56
CA LYS A 174 -16.04 -46.15 -2.35
C LYS A 174 -14.79 -45.42 -1.87
N LYS A 175 -13.65 -46.12 -1.78
CA LYS A 175 -12.37 -45.50 -1.37
C LYS A 175 -11.92 -44.39 -2.32
N ARG A 176 -12.06 -44.59 -3.63
CA ARG A 176 -11.70 -43.58 -4.65
C ARG A 176 -12.60 -42.35 -4.56
N VAL A 177 -13.91 -42.55 -4.43
CA VAL A 177 -14.90 -41.47 -4.31
C VAL A 177 -14.68 -40.67 -3.02
N ALA A 178 -14.39 -41.35 -1.91
CA ALA A 178 -14.02 -40.68 -0.65
C ALA A 178 -12.76 -39.81 -0.80
N GLY A 179 -11.74 -40.29 -1.53
CA GLY A 179 -10.56 -39.50 -1.86
C GLY A 179 -10.87 -38.27 -2.72
N ILE A 180 -11.76 -38.39 -3.70
CA ILE A 180 -12.24 -37.25 -4.51
C ILE A 180 -12.94 -36.24 -3.60
N GLN A 181 -13.87 -36.68 -2.76
CA GLN A 181 -14.61 -35.79 -1.86
C GLN A 181 -13.67 -35.04 -0.91
N GLN A 182 -12.72 -35.73 -0.28
CA GLN A 182 -11.71 -35.11 0.58
C GLN A 182 -10.87 -34.07 -0.18
N SER A 183 -10.44 -34.39 -1.40
CA SER A 183 -9.67 -33.46 -2.24
C SER A 183 -10.49 -32.23 -2.62
N THR A 184 -11.77 -32.41 -2.93
CA THR A 184 -12.69 -31.31 -3.27
C THR A 184 -12.95 -30.41 -2.06
N GLU A 185 -13.16 -30.97 -0.87
CA GLU A 185 -13.32 -30.23 0.39
C GLU A 185 -12.05 -29.42 0.71
N GLY A 186 -10.87 -30.04 0.62
CA GLY A 186 -9.59 -29.35 0.81
C GLY A 186 -9.37 -28.23 -0.20
N THR A 187 -9.66 -28.47 -1.48
CA THR A 187 -9.55 -27.45 -2.54
C THR A 187 -10.50 -26.28 -2.29
N THR A 188 -11.71 -26.55 -1.80
CA THR A 188 -12.70 -25.51 -1.48
C THR A 188 -12.21 -24.63 -0.33
N ALA A 189 -11.60 -25.21 0.71
CA ALA A 189 -11.01 -24.46 1.80
C ALA A 189 -9.85 -23.55 1.34
N GLU A 190 -9.00 -24.05 0.44
CA GLU A 190 -7.93 -23.24 -0.19
C GLU A 190 -8.50 -22.10 -1.03
N ILE A 191 -9.56 -22.32 -1.80
CA ILE A 191 -10.23 -21.26 -2.57
C ILE A 191 -10.75 -20.16 -1.64
N ILE A 192 -11.36 -20.51 -0.50
CA ILE A 192 -11.83 -19.54 0.50
C ILE A 192 -10.66 -18.71 1.06
N SER A 193 -9.52 -19.35 1.33
CA SER A 193 -8.30 -18.66 1.77
C SER A 193 -7.81 -17.67 0.70
N ILE A 194 -7.80 -18.08 -0.56
CA ILE A 194 -7.42 -17.21 -1.69
C ILE A 194 -8.39 -16.04 -1.83
N THR A 195 -9.70 -16.27 -1.72
CA THR A 195 -10.71 -15.19 -1.76
C THR A 195 -10.41 -14.12 -0.72
N LYS A 196 -10.09 -14.51 0.51
CA LYS A 196 -9.71 -13.56 1.57
C LYS A 196 -8.45 -12.75 1.21
N VAL A 197 -7.42 -13.40 0.66
CA VAL A 197 -6.20 -12.69 0.21
C VAL A 197 -6.53 -11.68 -0.89
N VAL A 198 -7.43 -12.02 -1.81
CA VAL A 198 -7.87 -11.11 -2.89
C VAL A 198 -8.68 -9.93 -2.32
N GLU A 199 -9.51 -10.15 -1.31
CA GLU A 199 -10.22 -9.08 -0.59
C GLU A 199 -9.25 -8.11 0.10
N ASP A 200 -8.23 -8.63 0.79
CA ASP A 200 -7.18 -7.81 1.44
C ASP A 200 -6.43 -6.96 0.39
N ILE A 201 -6.14 -7.53 -0.78
CA ILE A 201 -5.53 -6.79 -1.90
C ILE A 201 -6.46 -5.67 -2.39
N ASN A 202 -7.77 -5.92 -2.49
CA ASN A 202 -8.74 -4.91 -2.92
C ASN A 202 -8.81 -3.72 -1.95
N GLU A 203 -8.69 -3.98 -0.64
CA GLU A 203 -8.62 -2.93 0.39
C GLU A 203 -7.35 -2.08 0.26
N ILE A 204 -6.20 -2.73 0.06
CA ILE A 204 -4.92 -2.04 -0.17
C ILE A 204 -4.99 -1.15 -1.40
N VAL A 205 -5.50 -1.68 -2.52
CA VAL A 205 -5.67 -0.92 -3.77
C VAL A 205 -6.59 0.28 -3.56
N SER A 206 -7.69 0.11 -2.83
CA SER A 206 -8.62 1.20 -2.50
C SER A 206 -7.95 2.29 -1.64
N THR A 207 -7.12 1.89 -0.67
CA THR A 207 -6.34 2.81 0.17
C THR A 207 -5.32 3.60 -0.64
N ILE A 208 -4.61 2.94 -1.56
CA ILE A 208 -3.66 3.60 -2.46
C ILE A 208 -4.39 4.61 -3.36
N ALA A 209 -5.54 4.24 -3.93
CA ALA A 209 -6.33 5.14 -4.76
C ALA A 209 -6.77 6.40 -3.99
N ALA A 210 -7.23 6.25 -2.75
CA ALA A 210 -7.59 7.38 -1.88
C ALA A 210 -6.37 8.27 -1.57
N ALA A 211 -5.20 7.68 -1.31
CA ALA A 211 -3.97 8.42 -1.08
C ALA A 211 -3.52 9.22 -2.31
N LEU A 212 -3.68 8.67 -3.52
CA LEU A 212 -3.37 9.37 -4.76
C LEU A 212 -4.27 10.59 -4.99
N GLN A 213 -5.55 10.48 -4.67
CA GLN A 213 -6.48 11.62 -4.75
C GLN A 213 -6.05 12.77 -3.82
N LYS A 214 -5.51 12.46 -2.63
CA LYS A 214 -4.92 13.47 -1.74
C LYS A 214 -3.68 14.13 -2.35
N ASN A 215 -2.84 13.38 -3.05
CA ASN A 215 -1.62 13.89 -3.68
C ASN A 215 -1.86 14.82 -4.89
N LEU A 216 -3.05 14.82 -5.51
CA LEU A 216 -3.42 15.82 -6.52
C LEU A 216 -3.32 17.27 -5.99
N HIS A 217 -3.42 17.47 -4.67
CA HIS A 217 -3.20 18.79 -4.05
C HIS A 217 -1.74 19.27 -4.15
N LEU A 218 -0.76 18.39 -4.30
CA LEU A 218 0.67 18.75 -4.46
C LEU A 218 0.97 19.34 -5.84
N SER A 219 0.21 18.98 -6.88
CA SER A 219 0.35 19.58 -8.21
C SER A 219 0.00 21.09 -8.17
N ASN A 220 -0.99 21.48 -7.37
CA ASN A 220 -1.33 22.88 -7.13
C ASN A 220 -0.23 23.65 -6.37
N PHE A 221 0.56 22.96 -5.54
CA PHE A 221 1.69 23.56 -4.84
C PHE A 221 2.83 23.93 -5.79
N SER A 222 3.17 23.06 -6.75
CA SER A 222 4.17 23.37 -7.79
C SER A 222 3.78 24.60 -8.62
N SER A 223 2.51 24.71 -9.01
CA SER A 223 2.00 25.89 -9.74
C SER A 223 2.19 27.19 -8.93
N LYS A 224 1.86 27.15 -7.63
CA LYS A 224 2.07 28.30 -6.72
C LYS A 224 3.54 28.64 -6.53
N LEU A 225 4.42 27.64 -6.41
CA LEU A 225 5.87 27.83 -6.27
C LEU A 225 6.46 28.52 -7.52
N ARG A 226 6.02 28.12 -8.71
CA ARG A 226 6.46 28.73 -9.97
C ARG A 226 6.09 30.21 -10.07
N VAL A 227 4.89 30.59 -9.62
CA VAL A 227 4.45 32.00 -9.56
C VAL A 227 5.27 32.80 -8.55
N ALA A 228 5.59 32.21 -7.40
CA ALA A 228 6.39 32.86 -6.37
C ALA A 228 7.86 33.08 -6.76
N LEU A 229 8.41 32.27 -7.69
CA LEU A 229 9.77 32.44 -8.22
C LEU A 229 9.87 33.53 -9.31
N THR A 230 8.76 33.87 -9.97
CA THR A 230 8.72 34.88 -11.04
C THR A 230 8.52 36.31 -10.54
N HIS A 231 8.33 36.50 -9.23
CA HIS A 231 8.09 37.80 -8.57
C HIS A 231 9.13 38.03 -7.47
#